data_AF-A0A164W5X9-F1
#
_entry.id   AF-A0A164W5X9-F1
#
_cell.length_a   1.000
_cell.length_b   1.000
_cell.length_c   1.000
_cell.angle_alpha   90.00
_cell.angle_beta   90.00
_cell.angle_gamma   90.00
#
_symmetry.space_group_name_H-M   'P 1'
#
loop_
_entity.id
_entity.type
_entity.pdbx_description
1 polymer ?
#
loop_
_entity_poly.entity_id
_entity_poly.type
_entity_poly.pdbx_seq_one_letter_code
_entity_poly.pdbx_strand_id
1 'polypeptide(L)'
;MLPAAKDNGEPGERGSWLARVTNEAYARDPIDSVLRFIVSDALKNSDSVDQETLGTALYLSPVGWDGGDAEHGAYIGEMVRIDFMDAFDAFKPIYLKRGIPEHVVHEWRALLDKELRGISRRIFTRWHSTWARARDL
;
A
#
# COMPACT_ATOMS: atom_id res chain seq x y z
N MET A 1 -12.47 -7.25 -0.44
CA MET A 1 -11.22 -7.06 0.34
C MET A 1 -11.19 -8.17 1.39
N LEU A 2 -10.03 -8.77 1.67
CA LEU A 2 -9.92 -9.77 2.73
C LEU A 2 -10.02 -9.09 4.11
N PRO A 3 -10.54 -9.77 5.14
CA PRO A 3 -10.50 -9.24 6.49
C PRO A 3 -9.03 -9.16 6.98
N ALA A 4 -8.78 -8.28 7.94
CA ALA A 4 -7.51 -8.24 8.64
C ALA A 4 -7.21 -9.59 9.31
N ALA A 5 -5.94 -10.02 9.25
CA ALA A 5 -5.47 -11.16 10.02
C ALA A 5 -5.62 -10.92 11.52
N LYS A 6 -5.74 -12.02 12.27
CA LYS A 6 -5.83 -12.04 13.73
C LYS A 6 -4.58 -12.71 14.29
N ASP A 7 -4.12 -12.23 15.43
CA ASP A 7 -2.91 -12.75 16.09
C ASP A 7 -3.09 -14.23 16.48
N ASN A 8 -4.30 -14.62 16.91
CA ASN A 8 -4.63 -16.00 17.29
C ASN A 8 -5.48 -16.72 16.23
N GLY A 9 -5.28 -16.40 14.94
CA GLY A 9 -6.06 -17.00 13.87
C GLY A 9 -5.85 -18.51 13.75
N GLU A 10 -6.92 -19.26 13.51
CA GLU A 10 -6.79 -20.71 13.32
C GLU A 10 -6.08 -21.05 12.00
N PRO A 11 -5.36 -22.19 11.92
CA PRO A 11 -4.81 -22.68 10.66
C PRO A 11 -5.88 -22.78 9.57
N GLY A 12 -5.75 -21.98 8.51
CA GLY A 12 -6.72 -21.93 7.41
C GLY A 12 -7.70 -20.76 7.46
N GLU A 13 -7.70 -19.97 8.54
CA GLU A 13 -8.49 -18.74 8.62
C GLU A 13 -7.99 -17.72 7.58
N ARG A 14 -8.90 -17.23 6.74
CA ARG A 14 -8.57 -16.32 5.64
C ARG A 14 -8.41 -14.88 6.15
N GLY A 15 -7.23 -14.55 6.68
CA GLY A 15 -6.82 -13.17 7.01
C GLY A 15 -5.82 -12.59 6.01
N SER A 16 -5.66 -11.27 6.02
CA SER A 16 -4.53 -10.57 5.36
C SER A 16 -3.72 -9.78 6.38
N TRP A 17 -2.42 -10.02 6.41
CA TRP A 17 -1.47 -9.29 7.25
C TRP A 17 -1.29 -7.87 6.74
N LEU A 18 -1.24 -7.67 5.43
CA LEU A 18 -1.24 -6.33 4.84
C LEU A 18 -2.45 -5.50 5.30
N ALA A 19 -3.65 -6.09 5.30
CA ALA A 19 -4.85 -5.43 5.81
C ALA A 19 -4.77 -5.16 7.32
N ARG A 20 -4.24 -6.10 8.11
CA ARG A 20 -4.04 -5.93 9.56
C ARG A 20 -3.11 -4.77 9.85
N VAL A 21 -1.89 -4.77 9.30
CA VAL A 21 -0.87 -3.76 9.60
C VAL A 21 -1.27 -2.38 9.08
N THR A 22 -2.01 -2.30 7.97
CA THR A 22 -2.56 -1.03 7.45
C THR A 22 -3.63 -0.49 8.38
N ASN A 23 -4.60 -1.31 8.79
CA ASN A 23 -5.65 -0.89 9.72
C ASN A 23 -5.11 -0.46 11.09
N GLU A 24 -3.98 -1.02 11.52
CA GLU A 24 -3.32 -0.64 12.76
C GLU A 24 -2.34 0.52 12.60
N ALA A 25 -1.93 0.87 11.37
CA ALA A 25 -1.04 2.00 11.07
C ALA A 25 -1.82 3.29 10.83
N TYR A 26 -2.94 3.20 10.14
CA TYR A 26 -3.84 4.31 9.91
C TYR A 26 -4.94 4.27 10.97
N ALA A 27 -5.40 5.43 11.45
CA ALA A 27 -6.72 5.41 12.08
C ALA A 27 -7.73 5.01 10.99
N ARG A 28 -8.97 4.66 11.34
CA ARG A 28 -10.05 4.53 10.33
C ARG A 28 -10.39 5.92 9.80
N ASP A 29 -9.42 6.59 9.22
CA ASP A 29 -9.55 7.90 8.65
C ASP A 29 -10.60 7.80 7.54
N PRO A 30 -11.51 8.78 7.48
CA PRO A 30 -12.61 8.72 6.53
C PRO A 30 -12.07 8.69 5.09
N ILE A 31 -12.83 8.11 4.16
CA ILE A 31 -12.36 7.79 2.79
C ILE A 31 -11.91 9.01 1.97
N ASP A 32 -12.34 10.21 2.38
CA ASP A 32 -11.95 11.52 1.87
C ASP A 32 -10.54 11.96 2.34
N SER A 33 -9.98 11.34 3.38
CA SER A 33 -8.57 11.50 3.76
C SER A 33 -7.59 10.84 2.78
N VAL A 34 -8.09 10.05 1.83
CA VAL A 34 -7.26 9.42 0.81
C VAL A 34 -6.66 10.50 -0.09
N LEU A 35 -5.35 10.69 0.03
CA LEU A 35 -4.54 11.68 -0.69
C LEU A 35 -4.88 11.79 -2.19
N ARG A 36 -5.34 10.70 -2.81
CA ARG A 36 -5.83 10.68 -4.20
C ARG A 36 -6.84 11.78 -4.52
N PHE A 37 -7.91 11.90 -3.72
CA PHE A 37 -8.97 12.87 -4.01
C PHE A 37 -8.45 14.29 -3.80
N ILE A 38 -7.68 14.48 -2.74
CA ILE A 38 -7.04 15.75 -2.40
C ILE A 38 -6.10 16.22 -3.52
N VAL A 39 -5.24 15.36 -4.06
CA VAL A 39 -4.28 15.73 -5.11
C VAL A 39 -5.00 16.07 -6.42
N SER A 40 -6.00 15.27 -6.82
CA SER A 40 -6.75 15.57 -8.03
C SER A 40 -7.53 16.88 -7.91
N ASP A 41 -8.18 17.12 -6.78
CA ASP A 41 -8.95 18.34 -6.56
C ASP A 41 -8.04 19.55 -6.42
N ALA A 42 -6.88 19.42 -5.77
CA ALA A 42 -5.88 20.48 -5.67
C ALA A 42 -5.35 20.90 -7.05
N LEU A 43 -5.07 19.94 -7.93
CA LEU A 43 -4.59 20.23 -9.28
C LEU A 43 -5.68 20.86 -10.15
N LYS A 44 -6.92 20.37 -10.09
CA LYS A 44 -8.07 20.92 -10.84
C LYS A 44 -8.39 22.36 -10.49
N ASN A 45 -8.24 22.70 -9.21
CA ASN A 45 -8.60 24.02 -8.69
C ASN A 45 -7.42 25.01 -8.68
N SER A 46 -6.27 24.64 -9.26
CA SER A 46 -5.08 25.49 -9.30
C SER A 46 -4.99 26.32 -10.58
N ASP A 47 -4.93 27.63 -10.42
CA ASP A 47 -4.71 28.58 -11.53
C ASP A 47 -3.29 28.48 -12.11
N SER A 48 -2.34 27.92 -11.35
CA SER A 48 -0.95 27.73 -11.77
C SER A 48 -0.73 26.46 -12.59
N VAL A 49 -1.78 25.67 -12.80
CA VAL A 49 -1.72 24.39 -13.52
C VAL A 49 -2.33 24.53 -14.91
N ASP A 50 -1.64 23.96 -15.91
CA ASP A 50 -2.17 23.79 -17.25
C ASP A 50 -3.21 22.64 -17.21
N GLN A 51 -4.48 23.02 -17.15
CA GLN A 51 -5.59 22.10 -16.96
C GLN A 51 -5.76 21.12 -18.14
N GLU A 52 -5.26 21.46 -19.33
CA GLU A 52 -5.30 20.57 -20.51
C GLU A 52 -4.37 19.35 -20.33
N THR A 53 -3.42 19.43 -19.40
CA THR A 53 -2.42 18.39 -19.16
C THR A 53 -2.74 17.50 -17.97
N LEU A 54 -3.85 17.78 -17.29
CA LEU A 54 -4.27 17.00 -16.13
C LEU A 54 -4.55 15.56 -16.56
N GLY A 55 -3.66 14.66 -16.15
CA GLY A 55 -3.74 13.23 -16.41
C GLY A 55 -3.94 12.45 -15.13
N THR A 56 -4.65 11.33 -15.25
CA THR A 56 -4.73 10.32 -14.19
C THR A 56 -4.51 8.94 -14.79
N ALA A 57 -3.85 8.05 -14.04
CA ALA A 57 -3.74 6.64 -14.41
C ALA A 57 -3.81 5.75 -13.17
N LEU A 58 -4.21 4.50 -13.41
CA LEU A 58 -4.20 3.43 -12.45
C LEU A 58 -3.23 2.35 -12.94
N TYR A 59 -2.21 2.06 -12.14
CA TYR A 59 -1.28 0.98 -12.40
C TYR A 59 -1.51 -0.15 -11.40
N LEU A 60 -1.46 -1.38 -11.91
CA LEU A 60 -1.41 -2.59 -11.09
C LEU A 60 0.03 -3.09 -11.07
N SER A 61 0.59 -3.24 -9.88
CA SER A 61 1.92 -3.83 -9.71
C SER A 61 1.82 -5.09 -8.87
N PRO A 62 2.48 -6.20 -9.27
CA PRO A 62 2.55 -7.37 -8.42
C PRO A 62 3.34 -7.05 -7.15
N VAL A 63 3.10 -7.82 -6.09
CA VAL A 63 3.83 -7.70 -4.81
C VAL A 63 4.50 -9.03 -4.50
N GLY A 64 5.82 -9.07 -4.67
CA GLY A 64 6.68 -10.24 -4.45
C GLY A 64 6.46 -11.42 -5.39
N TRP A 65 5.85 -11.20 -6.56
CA TRP A 65 5.74 -12.20 -7.63
C TRP A 65 5.80 -11.54 -9.02
N ASP A 66 5.80 -12.34 -10.08
CA ASP A 66 6.08 -11.87 -11.44
C ASP A 66 4.93 -11.14 -12.16
N GLY A 67 3.71 -11.16 -11.61
CA GLY A 67 2.56 -10.52 -12.25
C GLY A 67 2.03 -11.25 -13.50
N GLY A 68 2.53 -12.46 -13.82
CA GLY A 68 2.19 -13.21 -15.03
C GLY A 68 2.90 -12.65 -16.27
N ASP A 69 2.14 -12.10 -17.21
CA ASP A 69 2.67 -11.63 -18.52
C ASP A 69 3.23 -10.20 -18.48
N ALA A 70 3.46 -9.64 -17.28
CA ALA A 70 3.93 -8.28 -17.12
C ALA A 70 5.42 -8.14 -17.51
N GLU A 71 5.73 -7.17 -18.36
CA GLU A 71 7.11 -6.81 -18.69
C GLU A 71 7.86 -6.41 -17.41
N HIS A 72 9.02 -7.03 -17.17
CA HIS A 72 9.81 -6.87 -15.94
C HIS A 72 9.06 -7.17 -14.63
N GLY A 73 7.96 -7.93 -14.68
CA GLY A 73 7.08 -8.09 -13.53
C GLY A 73 7.74 -8.74 -12.31
N ALA A 74 8.70 -9.65 -12.49
CA ALA A 74 9.47 -10.22 -11.36
C ALA A 74 10.30 -9.17 -10.62
N TYR A 75 10.92 -8.24 -11.36
CA TYR A 75 11.70 -7.15 -10.78
C TYR A 75 10.80 -6.14 -10.07
N ILE A 76 9.69 -5.74 -10.72
CA ILE A 76 8.68 -4.85 -10.12
C ILE A 76 8.09 -5.48 -8.86
N GLY A 77 7.75 -6.76 -8.90
CA GLY A 77 7.21 -7.50 -7.77
C GLY A 77 8.13 -7.44 -6.56
N GLU A 78 9.41 -7.70 -6.76
CA GLU A 78 10.39 -7.67 -5.67
C GLU A 78 10.60 -6.26 -5.11
N MET A 79 10.69 -5.23 -5.97
CA MET A 79 10.80 -3.84 -5.51
C MET A 79 9.60 -3.44 -4.67
N VAL A 80 8.38 -3.73 -5.14
CA VAL A 80 7.16 -3.38 -4.40
C VAL A 80 7.09 -4.13 -3.07
N ARG A 81 7.55 -5.39 -3.00
CA ARG A 81 7.66 -6.12 -1.72
C ARG A 81 8.59 -5.40 -0.76
N ILE A 82 9.78 -5.00 -1.22
CA ILE A 82 10.75 -4.25 -0.43
C ILE A 82 10.13 -2.95 0.09
N ASP A 83 9.50 -2.16 -0.78
CA ASP A 83 8.85 -0.90 -0.39
C ASP A 83 7.81 -1.09 0.72
N PHE A 84 6.98 -2.15 0.64
CA PHE A 84 6.01 -2.45 1.71
C PHE A 84 6.68 -2.84 3.03
N MET A 85 7.79 -3.59 2.98
CA MET A 85 8.53 -3.98 4.19
C MET A 85 9.24 -2.78 4.83
N ASP A 86 9.83 -1.91 4.02
CA ASP A 86 10.47 -0.68 4.49
C ASP A 86 9.42 0.28 5.09
N ALA A 87 8.24 0.39 4.46
CA ALA A 87 7.13 1.13 5.01
C ALA A 87 6.66 0.55 6.36
N PHE A 88 6.52 -0.77 6.47
CA PHE A 88 6.17 -1.41 7.75
C PHE A 88 7.16 -1.04 8.86
N ASP A 89 8.47 -1.11 8.56
CA ASP A 89 9.53 -0.77 9.51
C ASP A 89 9.47 0.72 9.91
N ALA A 90 9.17 1.60 8.96
CA ALA A 90 8.95 3.03 9.23
C ALA A 90 7.70 3.29 10.11
N PHE A 91 6.67 2.45 10.01
CA PHE A 91 5.46 2.52 10.86
C PHE A 91 5.64 1.90 12.24
N LYS A 92 6.76 1.23 12.54
CA LYS A 92 7.04 0.62 13.85
C LYS A 92 6.76 1.54 15.05
N PRO A 93 7.20 2.81 15.08
CA PRO A 93 6.93 3.71 16.19
C PRO A 93 5.42 3.97 16.42
N ILE A 94 4.62 3.94 15.36
CA ILE A 94 3.16 4.13 15.43
C ILE A 94 2.50 2.92 16.11
N TYR A 95 2.93 1.69 15.76
CA TYR A 95 2.40 0.48 16.42
C TYR A 95 2.73 0.46 17.91
N LEU A 96 3.97 0.79 18.28
CA LEU A 96 4.40 0.85 19.68
C LEU A 96 3.64 1.92 20.47
N LYS A 97 3.44 3.12 19.88
CA LYS A 97 2.65 4.21 20.49
C LYS A 97 1.20 3.79 20.75
N ARG A 98 0.65 2.89 19.94
CA ARG A 98 -0.69 2.31 20.12
C ARG A 98 -0.74 1.17 21.14
N GLY A 99 0.38 0.84 21.78
CA GLY A 99 0.45 -0.17 22.83
C GLY A 99 0.64 -1.60 22.33
N ILE A 100 0.95 -1.79 21.04
CA ILE A 100 1.26 -3.11 20.49
C ILE A 100 2.67 -3.52 20.99
N PRO A 101 2.82 -4.66 21.67
CA PRO A 101 4.13 -5.10 22.16
C PRO A 101 5.12 -5.32 21.02
N GLU A 102 6.40 -5.02 21.27
CA GLU A 102 7.44 -5.13 20.23
C GLU A 102 7.57 -6.54 19.64
N HIS A 103 7.44 -7.58 20.46
CA HIS A 103 7.49 -8.97 19.98
C HIS A 103 6.35 -9.29 19.00
N VAL A 104 5.16 -8.71 19.22
CA VAL A 104 4.00 -8.85 18.31
C VAL A 104 4.26 -8.13 17.00
N VAL A 105 4.83 -6.92 17.03
CA VAL A 105 5.21 -6.18 15.81
C VAL A 105 6.24 -6.99 15.00
N HIS A 106 7.21 -7.61 15.67
CA HIS A 106 8.20 -8.46 15.00
C HIS A 106 7.55 -9.69 14.34
N GLU A 107 6.61 -10.33 15.02
CA GLU A 107 5.84 -11.44 14.47
C GLU A 107 5.02 -11.01 13.25
N TRP A 108 4.30 -9.89 13.34
CA TRP A 108 3.53 -9.34 12.22
C TRP A 108 4.42 -9.06 11.01
N ARG A 109 5.63 -8.56 11.22
CA ARG A 109 6.60 -8.33 10.14
C ARG A 109 6.92 -9.62 9.39
N ALA A 110 7.20 -10.71 10.11
CA ALA A 110 7.52 -12.00 9.50
C ALA A 110 6.33 -12.59 8.75
N LEU A 111 5.13 -12.44 9.31
CA LEU A 111 3.89 -12.94 8.71
C LEU A 111 3.47 -12.12 7.47
N LEU A 112 3.66 -10.80 7.53
CA LEU A 112 3.52 -9.91 6.38
C LEU A 112 4.50 -10.29 5.27
N ASP A 113 5.80 -10.45 5.57
CA ASP A 113 6.79 -10.83 4.55
C ASP A 113 6.42 -12.14 3.87
N LYS A 114 5.98 -13.13 4.65
CA LYS A 114 5.51 -14.41 4.12
C LYS A 114 4.30 -14.26 3.20
N GLU A 115 3.34 -13.39 3.56
CA GLU A 115 2.19 -13.08 2.70
C GLU A 115 2.63 -12.37 1.40
N LEU A 116 3.53 -11.39 1.50
CA LEU A 116 3.96 -10.57 0.37
C LEU A 116 4.90 -11.28 -0.60
N ARG A 117 5.50 -12.42 -0.23
CA ARG A 117 6.33 -13.25 -1.14
C ARG A 117 5.55 -13.94 -2.27
N GLY A 118 4.25 -13.74 -2.37
CA GLY A 118 3.47 -14.27 -3.51
C GLY A 118 3.22 -15.79 -3.50
N ILE A 119 3.77 -16.54 -2.53
CA ILE A 119 3.78 -18.02 -2.52
C ILE A 119 2.38 -18.58 -2.24
N SER A 120 1.76 -18.12 -1.16
CA SER A 120 0.42 -18.58 -0.76
C SER A 120 -0.69 -17.80 -1.47
N ARG A 121 -0.40 -16.54 -1.84
CA ARG A 121 -1.33 -15.60 -2.45
C ARG A 121 -0.60 -14.61 -3.34
N ARG A 122 -1.15 -14.40 -4.53
CA ARG A 122 -0.67 -13.39 -5.49
C ARG A 122 -1.43 -12.09 -5.26
N ILE A 123 -0.71 -11.06 -4.81
CA ILE A 123 -1.27 -9.73 -4.50
C ILE A 123 -0.88 -8.76 -5.60
N PHE A 124 -1.84 -7.95 -6.04
CA PHE A 124 -1.59 -6.73 -6.79
C PHE A 124 -1.87 -5.51 -5.91
N THR A 125 -0.94 -4.57 -5.88
CA THR A 125 -1.19 -3.23 -5.35
C THR A 125 -1.68 -2.30 -6.48
N ARG A 126 -2.42 -1.27 -6.10
CA ARG A 126 -3.03 -0.29 -7.01
C ARG A 126 -2.38 1.08 -6.80
N TRP A 127 -1.61 1.54 -7.78
CA TRP A 127 -1.02 2.87 -7.77
C TRP A 127 -1.90 3.84 -8.55
N HIS A 128 -2.43 4.84 -7.86
CA HIS A 128 -3.14 5.94 -8.48
C HIS A 128 -2.15 7.06 -8.73
N SER A 129 -1.97 7.44 -9.99
CA SER A 129 -1.13 8.57 -10.37
C SER A 129 -2.00 9.70 -10.87
N THR A 130 -1.67 10.93 -10.49
CA THR A 130 -2.28 12.15 -10.99
C THR A 130 -1.16 13.15 -11.24
N TRP A 131 -1.14 13.75 -12.41
CA TRP A 131 -0.09 14.69 -12.81
C TRP A 131 -0.67 15.80 -13.68
N ALA A 132 0.01 16.93 -13.72
CA ALA A 132 -0.23 18.02 -14.64
C ALA A 132 1.06 18.84 -14.78
N ARG A 133 1.18 19.62 -15.86
CA ARG A 133 2.24 20.62 -16.00
C ARG A 133 1.85 21.90 -15.28
N ALA A 134 2.84 22.61 -14.75
CA ALA A 134 2.65 24.02 -14.42
C ALA A 134 2.34 24.79 -15.71
N ARG A 135 1.56 25.87 -15.62
CA ARG A 135 1.53 26.84 -16.72
C ARG A 135 2.90 27.48 -16.82
N ASP A 136 3.42 27.57 -18.03
CA ASP A 136 4.58 28.43 -18.29
C ASP A 136 4.22 29.85 -17.82
N LEU A 137 5.09 30.46 -17.01
CA LEU A 137 4.98 31.87 -16.61
C LEU A 137 5.20 32.78 -17.82
#